data_AF-A0A8W7Q0N4-F1
#
_entry.id   AF-A0A8W7Q0N4-F1
#
_cell.length_a   1.000
_cell.length_b   1.000
_cell.length_c   1.000
_cell.angle_alpha   90.00
_cell.angle_beta   90.00
_cell.angle_gamma   90.00
#
_symmetry.space_group_name_H-M   'P 1'
#
loop_
_entity.id
_entity.type
_entity.pdbx_description
1 polymer ?
#
loop_
_entity_poly.entity_id
_entity_poly.type
_entity_poly.pdbx_seq_one_letter_code
_entity_poly.pdbx_strand_id
1 'polypeptide(L)'
;MVDTSKEEAPAATQEVGDIEGEPKKLKYPRAIPFIISNEFCERFNYYGMRTVLVLYLTRKLDFDDDTATVLYHTFTTLVYFMCVIGAIIADSWLGKFRTILYLSIVYTIGSGCITLGAIPTWDLDARAMTIAGLLLIAFGSGGIKPCVAAFGGEQFKLPEQAKYLALFFSMFYFAVNSGSFVSTMVTPILREDVKCFDDDDCFPLAFGVPGVLMVISIIIFIIGKPLYKISAPAGNMFVKVSKCIWTAIRTRSREKSINPREHWLDYSEKRWGRQLVDETRILLNVLKLYIPLPVFWALFDQQGSRWTFQATRMDGDLGFWTIKPDQMQVINPLLILVFIPLYEVAFYPLLSLIGIRRPLQKLTLGGIFAGLAFVISTIVEIQLESTYAVMPKAGEAQLRIFNGMPCDYRIQSNIPEHADFTLKSMSMFEEKYLNVKGSATYTYTLSSTGPGPNCVVAEEQRTFVVDEEKQLSYFIRKQDSGISLLRYEDDTEKSSKGYPVFRVLGNTATNRTVVFRDIDSSDAFDRHKNGSYVYDRVESYPSDYEIYVDGELTLTYTMRLGGVYAFIVSDIDGMLFCPLLKRINNLHTQLALWMVAYLRRTAIL
;
A
#
# COMPACT_ATOMS: atom_id res chain seq x y z
N MET A 1 82.76 -52.64 -58.71
CA MET A 1 82.43 -51.28 -59.17
C MET A 1 81.15 -50.88 -58.45
N VAL A 2 81.25 -49.77 -57.71
CA VAL A 2 80.18 -48.97 -57.11
C VAL A 2 79.45 -49.55 -55.88
N ASP A 3 79.67 -48.80 -54.81
CA ASP A 3 79.11 -48.75 -53.47
C ASP A 3 77.77 -47.96 -53.47
N THR A 4 76.81 -48.35 -52.61
CA THR A 4 76.01 -47.41 -51.80
C THR A 4 75.27 -48.17 -50.68
N SER A 5 75.83 -48.04 -49.47
CA SER A 5 75.28 -48.11 -48.11
C SER A 5 73.74 -47.94 -47.94
N LYS A 6 73.08 -48.85 -47.19
CA LYS A 6 72.53 -48.71 -45.78
C LYS A 6 71.41 -47.67 -45.62
N GLU A 7 70.37 -47.79 -44.79
CA GLU A 7 69.94 -48.68 -43.69
C GLU A 7 68.44 -48.37 -43.47
N GLU A 8 67.71 -49.27 -42.81
CA GLU A 8 66.24 -49.23 -42.60
C GLU A 8 65.73 -47.98 -41.85
N ALA A 9 64.58 -47.47 -42.28
CA ALA A 9 63.91 -46.30 -41.70
C ALA A 9 63.21 -46.63 -40.37
N PRO A 10 63.34 -45.80 -39.32
CA PRO A 10 62.63 -45.97 -38.06
C PRO A 10 61.19 -45.44 -38.16
N ALA A 11 60.26 -46.17 -37.56
CA ALA A 11 58.87 -45.76 -37.38
C ALA A 11 58.80 -44.46 -36.55
N ALA A 12 58.24 -43.41 -37.16
CA ALA A 12 58.02 -42.14 -36.50
C ALA A 12 56.96 -42.29 -35.38
N THR A 13 57.38 -41.96 -34.17
CA THR A 13 56.57 -41.67 -32.99
C THR A 13 55.40 -40.76 -33.35
N GLN A 14 54.17 -41.28 -33.32
CA GLN A 14 53.00 -40.47 -33.10
C GLN A 14 53.04 -40.00 -31.64
N GLU A 15 53.31 -38.71 -31.44
CA GLU A 15 52.95 -38.04 -30.20
C GLU A 15 51.45 -38.23 -30.00
N VAL A 16 51.09 -38.97 -28.95
CA VAL A 16 49.74 -39.02 -28.40
C VAL A 16 49.46 -37.62 -27.88
N GLY A 17 48.90 -36.76 -28.73
CA GLY A 17 48.37 -35.48 -28.33
C GLY A 17 47.27 -35.73 -27.29
N ASP A 18 47.39 -35.06 -26.15
CA ASP A 18 46.46 -35.09 -25.03
C ASP A 18 44.99 -34.93 -25.49
N ILE A 19 44.28 -36.04 -25.65
CA ILE A 19 42.82 -36.06 -25.75
C ILE A 19 42.30 -36.35 -24.34
N GLU A 20 42.19 -35.29 -23.54
CA GLU A 20 41.18 -35.07 -22.50
C GLU A 20 41.50 -33.73 -21.82
N GLY A 21 41.24 -32.64 -22.54
CA GLY A 21 41.25 -31.31 -21.93
C GLY A 21 40.12 -31.23 -20.91
N GLU A 22 40.45 -31.22 -19.62
CA GLU A 22 39.50 -30.82 -18.58
C GLU A 22 38.81 -29.51 -19.02
N PRO A 23 37.48 -29.39 -18.92
CA PRO A 23 36.78 -28.18 -19.32
C PRO A 23 37.33 -27.02 -18.50
N LYS A 24 38.00 -26.09 -19.18
CA LYS A 24 38.65 -24.92 -18.58
C LYS A 24 37.60 -24.17 -17.75
N LYS A 25 37.65 -24.28 -16.42
CA LYS A 25 36.68 -23.64 -15.51
C LYS A 25 36.71 -22.12 -15.73
N LEU A 26 35.76 -21.59 -16.48
CA LEU A 26 35.64 -20.17 -16.73
C LEU A 26 35.24 -19.43 -15.44
N LYS A 27 35.95 -18.34 -15.14
CA LYS A 27 35.67 -17.50 -13.97
C LYS A 27 34.29 -16.84 -14.06
N TYR A 28 33.69 -16.54 -12.90
CA TYR A 28 32.43 -15.80 -12.82
C TYR A 28 32.56 -14.43 -13.52
N PRO A 29 31.61 -14.01 -14.38
CA PRO A 29 31.74 -12.77 -15.13
C PRO A 29 31.74 -11.54 -14.20
N ARG A 30 32.73 -10.66 -14.36
CA ARG A 30 32.89 -9.43 -13.55
C ARG A 30 31.77 -8.40 -13.79
N ALA A 31 30.98 -8.57 -14.84
CA ALA A 31 29.81 -7.75 -15.17
C ALA A 31 28.64 -7.93 -14.19
N ILE A 32 28.51 -9.10 -13.57
CA ILE A 32 27.29 -9.48 -12.86
C ILE A 32 26.95 -8.61 -11.64
N PRO A 33 27.92 -8.20 -10.79
CA PRO A 33 27.61 -7.31 -9.67
C PRO A 33 26.92 -6.01 -10.10
N PHE A 34 27.29 -5.42 -11.23
CA PHE A 34 26.66 -4.20 -11.75
C PHE A 34 25.20 -4.44 -12.15
N ILE A 35 24.89 -5.61 -12.72
CA ILE A 35 23.52 -5.98 -13.14
C ILE A 35 22.65 -6.27 -11.90
N ILE A 36 23.19 -6.98 -10.91
CA ILE A 36 22.48 -7.30 -9.66
C ILE A 36 22.20 -6.03 -8.85
N SER A 37 23.20 -5.15 -8.71
CA SER A 37 23.01 -3.86 -8.02
C SER A 37 21.99 -2.98 -8.73
N ASN A 38 22.01 -2.96 -10.07
CA ASN A 38 21.00 -2.26 -10.85
C ASN A 38 19.59 -2.83 -10.60
N GLU A 39 19.43 -4.15 -10.57
CA GLU A 39 18.13 -4.76 -10.26
C GLU A 39 17.68 -4.41 -8.84
N PHE A 40 18.56 -4.45 -7.84
CA PHE A 40 18.22 -4.07 -6.47
C PHE A 40 17.70 -2.62 -6.39
N CYS A 41 18.43 -1.67 -6.97
CA CYS A 41 18.06 -0.25 -6.93
C CYS A 41 16.77 0.04 -7.68
N GLU A 42 16.56 -0.58 -8.84
CA GLU A 42 15.31 -0.44 -9.59
C GLU A 42 14.13 -1.03 -8.81
N ARG A 43 14.31 -2.19 -8.17
CA ARG A 43 13.26 -2.84 -7.37
C ARG A 43 12.92 -2.02 -6.14
N PHE A 44 13.93 -1.44 -5.50
CA PHE A 44 13.72 -0.46 -4.44
C PHE A 44 12.87 0.72 -4.94
N ASN A 45 13.21 1.29 -6.12
CA ASN A 45 12.46 2.41 -6.65
C ASN A 45 10.99 2.06 -6.93
N TYR A 46 10.77 0.93 -7.62
CA TYR A 46 9.44 0.47 -8.02
C TYR A 46 8.55 0.16 -6.81
N TYR A 47 9.03 -0.65 -5.87
CA TYR A 47 8.22 -1.04 -4.72
C TYR A 47 8.09 0.09 -3.71
N GLY A 48 9.14 0.88 -3.45
CA GLY A 48 9.07 2.03 -2.52
C GLY A 48 8.01 3.04 -2.93
N MET A 49 8.05 3.50 -4.18
CA MET A 49 7.04 4.41 -4.72
C MET A 49 5.64 3.78 -4.68
N ARG A 50 5.50 2.54 -5.17
CA ARG A 50 4.22 1.84 -5.25
C ARG A 50 3.58 1.63 -3.86
N THR A 51 4.38 1.41 -2.82
CA THR A 51 3.87 1.15 -1.47
C THR A 51 3.15 2.36 -0.86
N VAL A 52 3.68 3.57 -1.06
CA VAL A 52 3.08 4.81 -0.52
C VAL A 52 2.07 5.46 -1.48
N LEU A 53 2.03 5.03 -2.74
CA LEU A 53 1.27 5.69 -3.81
C LEU A 53 -0.23 5.83 -3.50
N VAL A 54 -0.88 4.78 -3.02
CA VAL A 54 -2.35 4.83 -2.80
C VAL A 54 -2.73 5.86 -1.73
N LEU A 55 -1.91 6.00 -0.68
CA LEU A 55 -2.11 7.01 0.36
C LEU A 55 -1.79 8.41 -0.14
N TYR A 56 -0.83 8.57 -1.04
CA TYR A 56 -0.56 9.86 -1.68
C TYR A 56 -1.75 10.34 -2.52
N LEU A 57 -2.33 9.43 -3.33
CA LEU A 57 -3.48 9.73 -4.17
C LEU A 57 -4.69 10.20 -3.33
N THR A 58 -4.95 9.56 -2.19
CA THR A 58 -6.10 9.93 -1.36
C THR A 58 -5.83 11.10 -0.43
N ARG A 59 -4.67 11.15 0.24
CA ARG A 59 -4.40 12.15 1.29
C ARG A 59 -3.85 13.48 0.79
N LYS A 60 -3.21 13.51 -0.39
CA LYS A 60 -2.57 14.72 -0.93
C LYS A 60 -3.15 15.19 -2.24
N LEU A 61 -3.77 14.30 -3.01
CA LEU A 61 -4.41 14.65 -4.28
C LEU A 61 -5.94 14.63 -4.20
N ASP A 62 -6.52 14.34 -3.04
CA ASP A 62 -7.96 14.31 -2.77
C ASP A 62 -8.77 13.44 -3.76
N PHE A 63 -8.20 12.30 -4.18
CA PHE A 63 -8.98 11.27 -4.85
C PHE A 63 -9.70 10.42 -3.81
N ASP A 64 -10.93 9.99 -4.11
CA ASP A 64 -11.63 8.99 -3.29
C ASP A 64 -10.94 7.61 -3.38
N ASP A 65 -11.22 6.73 -2.41
CA ASP A 65 -10.63 5.40 -2.31
C ASP A 65 -10.82 4.55 -3.59
N ASP A 66 -11.95 4.70 -4.28
CA ASP A 66 -12.25 3.93 -5.50
C ASP A 66 -11.44 4.46 -6.68
N THR A 67 -11.42 5.77 -6.89
CA THR A 67 -10.60 6.40 -7.94
C THR A 67 -9.12 6.15 -7.73
N ALA A 68 -8.62 6.26 -6.50
CA ALA A 68 -7.23 5.94 -6.17
C ALA A 68 -6.89 4.47 -6.45
N THR A 69 -7.81 3.54 -6.14
CA THR A 69 -7.67 2.11 -6.47
C THR A 69 -7.60 1.89 -7.98
N VAL A 70 -8.46 2.57 -8.75
CA VAL A 70 -8.47 2.48 -10.22
C VAL A 70 -7.17 3.00 -10.81
N LEU A 71 -6.67 4.15 -10.35
CA LEU A 71 -5.39 4.72 -10.82
C LEU A 71 -4.21 3.80 -10.51
N TYR A 72 -4.15 3.26 -9.29
CA TYR A 72 -3.12 2.32 -8.85
C TYR A 72 -3.06 1.06 -9.74
N HIS A 73 -4.21 0.46 -10.02
CA HIS A 73 -4.30 -0.76 -10.83
C HIS A 73 -4.14 -0.48 -12.33
N THR A 74 -4.57 0.69 -12.81
CA THR A 74 -4.31 1.13 -14.19
C THR A 74 -2.82 1.31 -14.43
N PHE A 75 -2.13 1.97 -13.50
CA PHE A 75 -0.67 2.07 -13.51
C PHE A 75 0.00 0.69 -13.55
N THR A 76 -0.40 -0.21 -12.67
CA THR A 76 0.15 -1.58 -12.60
C THR A 76 -0.09 -2.35 -13.90
N THR A 77 -1.29 -2.25 -14.47
CA THR A 77 -1.64 -2.84 -15.78
C THR A 77 -0.74 -2.30 -16.88
N LEU A 78 -0.52 -0.98 -16.93
CA LEU A 78 0.33 -0.35 -17.93
C LEU A 78 1.79 -0.80 -17.82
N VAL A 79 2.33 -0.93 -16.60
CA VAL A 79 3.69 -1.46 -16.36
C VAL A 79 3.85 -2.85 -16.97
N TYR A 80 2.93 -3.77 -16.69
CA TYR A 80 3.02 -5.14 -17.20
C TYR A 80 2.72 -5.24 -18.70
N PHE A 81 1.82 -4.40 -19.22
CA PHE A 81 1.58 -4.30 -20.66
C PHE A 81 2.83 -3.81 -21.42
N MET A 82 3.52 -2.80 -20.86
CA MET A 82 4.75 -2.26 -21.44
C MET A 82 5.92 -3.25 -21.45
N CYS A 83 5.86 -4.35 -20.68
CA CYS A 83 6.83 -5.44 -20.79
C CYS A 83 6.84 -6.07 -22.19
N VAL A 84 5.67 -6.23 -22.82
CA VAL A 84 5.60 -6.79 -24.18
C VAL A 84 6.26 -5.83 -25.17
N ILE A 85 5.97 -4.54 -25.05
CA ILE A 85 6.53 -3.50 -25.93
C ILE A 85 8.04 -3.37 -25.72
N GLY A 86 8.52 -3.36 -24.48
CA GLY A 86 9.94 -3.30 -24.15
C GLY A 86 10.74 -4.46 -24.73
N ALA A 87 10.21 -5.68 -24.62
CA ALA A 87 10.82 -6.86 -25.24
C ALA A 87 10.88 -6.71 -26.77
N ILE A 88 9.80 -6.23 -27.40
CA ILE A 88 9.78 -5.98 -28.85
C ILE A 88 10.86 -4.99 -29.27
N ILE A 89 10.99 -3.88 -28.55
CA ILE A 89 11.98 -2.83 -28.83
C ILE A 89 13.41 -3.37 -28.66
N ALA A 90 13.68 -4.10 -27.58
CA ALA A 90 15.00 -4.66 -27.30
C ALA A 90 15.44 -5.70 -28.33
N ASP A 91 14.56 -6.64 -28.70
CA ASP A 91 14.92 -7.74 -29.59
C ASP A 91 14.86 -7.36 -31.08
N SER A 92 14.15 -6.29 -31.45
CA SER A 92 13.98 -5.90 -32.86
C SER A 92 14.84 -4.71 -33.28
N TRP A 93 15.07 -3.73 -32.41
CA TRP A 93 15.63 -2.44 -32.83
C TRP A 93 16.84 -1.99 -32.03
N LEU A 94 16.71 -1.81 -30.71
CA LEU A 94 17.72 -1.11 -29.91
C LEU A 94 18.80 -2.03 -29.33
N GLY A 95 18.48 -3.32 -29.11
CA GLY A 95 19.30 -4.22 -28.30
C GLY A 95 19.08 -3.99 -26.80
N LYS A 96 19.28 -5.06 -26.01
CA LYS A 96 18.93 -5.08 -24.57
C LYS A 96 19.62 -3.97 -23.76
N PHE A 97 20.93 -3.76 -23.95
CA PHE A 97 21.68 -2.73 -23.22
C PHE A 97 21.13 -1.31 -23.43
N ARG A 98 20.85 -0.93 -24.70
CA ARG A 98 20.33 0.41 -25.02
C ARG A 98 18.89 0.58 -24.57
N THR A 99 18.06 -0.45 -24.69
CA THR A 99 16.70 -0.43 -24.16
C THR A 99 16.70 -0.21 -22.65
N ILE A 100 17.52 -0.96 -21.90
CA ILE A 100 17.65 -0.79 -20.44
C ILE A 100 18.06 0.66 -20.13
N LEU A 101 19.09 1.17 -20.79
CA LEU A 101 19.61 2.53 -20.52
C LEU A 101 18.57 3.62 -20.80
N TYR A 102 17.99 3.66 -22.01
CA TYR A 102 17.08 4.75 -22.39
C TYR A 102 15.77 4.71 -21.61
N LEU A 103 15.19 3.52 -21.38
CA LEU A 103 13.97 3.41 -20.59
C LEU A 103 14.20 3.66 -19.11
N SER A 104 15.40 3.38 -18.58
CA SER A 104 15.76 3.78 -17.22
C SER A 104 15.83 5.31 -17.05
N ILE A 105 16.28 6.04 -18.09
CA ILE A 105 16.25 7.51 -18.08
C ILE A 105 14.80 8.02 -18.07
N VAL A 106 13.92 7.45 -18.91
CA VAL A 106 12.48 7.76 -18.90
C VAL A 106 11.87 7.48 -17.52
N TYR A 107 12.25 6.35 -16.91
CA TYR A 107 11.82 6.01 -15.55
C TYR A 107 12.27 7.06 -14.53
N THR A 108 13.52 7.50 -14.60
CA THR A 108 14.07 8.53 -13.70
C THR A 108 13.33 9.85 -13.84
N ILE A 109 13.02 10.27 -15.09
CA ILE A 109 12.23 11.49 -15.35
C ILE A 109 10.84 11.34 -14.72
N GLY A 110 10.18 10.19 -14.90
CA GLY A 110 8.87 9.94 -14.28
C GLY A 110 8.91 9.97 -12.74
N SER A 111 9.97 9.42 -12.13
CA SER A 111 10.18 9.48 -10.68
C SER A 111 10.42 10.92 -10.21
N GLY A 112 11.14 11.71 -11.01
CA GLY A 112 11.30 13.15 -10.81
C GLY A 112 9.96 13.89 -10.88
N CYS A 113 9.11 13.61 -11.87
CA CYS A 113 7.80 14.25 -11.99
C CYS A 113 6.93 14.06 -10.76
N ILE A 114 6.83 12.84 -10.21
CA ILE A 114 6.06 12.58 -8.99
C ILE A 114 6.70 13.29 -7.79
N THR A 115 8.03 13.21 -7.66
CA THR A 115 8.75 13.85 -6.55
C THR A 115 8.54 15.36 -6.53
N LEU A 116 8.67 16.01 -7.70
CA LEU A 116 8.50 17.46 -7.83
C LEU A 116 7.03 17.87 -7.66
N GLY A 117 6.09 17.07 -8.17
CA GLY A 117 4.65 17.31 -7.98
C GLY A 117 4.20 17.14 -6.53
N ALA A 118 4.95 16.40 -5.71
CA ALA A 118 4.66 16.26 -4.28
C ALA A 118 5.14 17.45 -3.44
N ILE A 119 5.95 18.38 -3.99
CA ILE A 119 6.45 19.55 -3.26
C ILE A 119 5.37 20.65 -3.29
N PRO A 120 4.73 20.98 -2.16
CA PRO A 120 3.59 21.91 -2.15
C PRO A 120 3.98 23.36 -2.42
N THR A 121 5.25 23.73 -2.22
CA THR A 121 5.73 25.12 -2.42
C THR A 121 5.90 25.49 -3.88
N TRP A 122 5.92 24.51 -4.77
CA TRP A 122 6.03 24.74 -6.21
C TRP A 122 4.61 24.74 -6.76
N ASP A 123 4.17 25.87 -7.34
CA ASP A 123 2.84 26.07 -7.94
C ASP A 123 2.64 25.23 -9.22
N LEU A 124 2.80 23.91 -9.06
CA LEU A 124 2.66 22.89 -10.07
C LEU A 124 1.34 22.15 -9.85
N ASP A 125 0.67 21.77 -10.93
CA ASP A 125 -0.48 20.88 -10.83
C ASP A 125 -0.01 19.47 -10.41
N ALA A 126 -0.10 19.20 -9.10
CA ALA A 126 0.32 17.95 -8.49
C ALA A 126 -0.39 16.72 -9.09
N ARG A 127 -1.66 16.86 -9.49
CA ARG A 127 -2.42 15.77 -10.13
C ARG A 127 -1.86 15.48 -11.52
N ALA A 128 -1.66 16.52 -12.34
CA ALA A 128 -1.09 16.36 -13.67
C ALA A 128 0.34 15.80 -13.62
N MET A 129 1.18 16.31 -12.73
CA MET A 129 2.55 15.84 -12.51
C MET A 129 2.59 14.37 -12.08
N THR A 130 1.67 13.96 -11.21
CA THR A 130 1.55 12.57 -10.76
C THR A 130 1.14 11.64 -11.90
N ILE A 131 0.11 11.99 -12.66
CA ILE A 131 -0.36 11.18 -13.79
C ILE A 131 0.74 11.06 -14.86
N ALA A 132 1.37 12.18 -15.22
CA ALA A 132 2.49 12.19 -16.17
C ALA A 132 3.66 11.33 -15.66
N GLY A 133 4.00 11.47 -14.38
CA GLY A 133 5.04 10.67 -13.72
C GLY A 133 4.74 9.17 -13.74
N LEU A 134 3.51 8.76 -13.36
CA LEU A 134 3.08 7.36 -13.38
C LEU A 134 3.13 6.75 -14.79
N LEU A 135 2.72 7.51 -15.81
CA LEU A 135 2.83 7.07 -17.21
C LEU A 135 4.30 6.82 -17.59
N LEU A 136 5.18 7.78 -17.34
CA LEU A 136 6.62 7.67 -17.65
C LEU A 136 7.28 6.51 -16.88
N ILE A 137 6.94 6.33 -15.60
CA ILE A 137 7.39 5.20 -14.79
C ILE A 137 6.89 3.88 -15.39
N ALA A 138 5.64 3.81 -15.84
CA ALA A 138 5.09 2.60 -16.45
C ALA A 138 5.80 2.22 -17.75
N PHE A 139 6.11 3.19 -18.62
CA PHE A 139 6.93 2.98 -19.82
C PHE A 139 8.35 2.52 -19.46
N GLY A 140 8.97 3.20 -18.49
CA GLY A 140 10.32 2.93 -18.03
C GLY A 140 10.47 1.55 -17.39
N SER A 141 9.84 1.35 -16.22
CA SER A 141 9.91 0.09 -15.47
C SER A 141 9.35 -1.09 -16.27
N GLY A 142 8.23 -0.89 -16.96
CA GLY A 142 7.62 -1.93 -17.79
C GLY A 142 8.56 -2.41 -18.89
N GLY A 143 9.18 -1.48 -19.64
CA GLY A 143 10.00 -1.89 -20.77
C GLY A 143 11.39 -2.42 -20.42
N ILE A 144 11.94 -2.12 -19.23
CA ILE A 144 13.22 -2.70 -18.78
C ILE A 144 13.07 -4.12 -18.19
N LYS A 145 11.94 -4.43 -17.55
CA LYS A 145 11.67 -5.74 -16.89
C LYS A 145 12.03 -6.98 -17.73
N PRO A 146 11.60 -7.12 -18.99
CA PRO A 146 11.95 -8.31 -19.79
C PRO A 146 13.42 -8.33 -20.23
N CYS A 147 14.13 -7.20 -20.15
CA CYS A 147 15.45 -7.03 -20.73
C CYS A 147 16.58 -7.35 -19.73
N VAL A 148 16.47 -6.93 -18.46
CA VAL A 148 17.58 -6.99 -17.48
C VAL A 148 17.99 -8.43 -17.17
N ALA A 149 17.03 -9.30 -16.83
CA ALA A 149 17.31 -10.71 -16.53
C ALA A 149 17.91 -11.44 -17.73
N ALA A 150 17.37 -11.20 -18.93
CA ALA A 150 17.89 -11.78 -20.17
C ALA A 150 19.31 -11.27 -20.48
N PHE A 151 19.56 -9.96 -20.31
CA PHE A 151 20.88 -9.36 -20.47
C PHE A 151 21.91 -9.93 -19.50
N GLY A 152 21.53 -10.16 -18.24
CA GLY A 152 22.36 -10.82 -17.24
C GLY A 152 22.69 -12.28 -17.60
N GLY A 153 21.69 -13.03 -18.10
CA GLY A 153 21.90 -14.39 -18.56
C GLY A 153 22.87 -14.51 -19.75
N GLU A 154 22.85 -13.54 -20.67
CA GLU A 154 23.74 -13.51 -21.83
C GLU A 154 25.23 -13.30 -21.49
N GLN A 155 25.55 -12.89 -20.26
CA GLN A 155 26.93 -12.70 -19.80
C GLN A 155 27.67 -14.03 -19.58
N PHE A 156 26.94 -15.15 -19.50
CA PHE A 156 27.50 -16.47 -19.29
C PHE A 156 27.70 -17.21 -20.62
N LYS A 157 28.77 -18.01 -20.69
CA LYS A 157 29.03 -18.92 -21.82
C LYS A 157 28.53 -20.32 -21.47
N LEU A 158 27.57 -20.81 -22.23
CA LEU A 158 27.03 -22.17 -22.11
C LEU A 158 27.77 -23.13 -23.06
N PRO A 159 28.00 -24.40 -22.67
CA PRO A 159 27.56 -25.04 -21.41
C PRO A 159 28.49 -24.82 -20.21
N GLU A 160 29.70 -24.30 -20.41
CA GLU A 160 30.80 -24.23 -19.42
C GLU A 160 30.43 -23.52 -18.10
N GLN A 161 29.55 -22.52 -18.13
CA GLN A 161 29.15 -21.72 -16.96
C GLN A 161 27.72 -21.98 -16.47
N ALA A 162 27.11 -23.12 -16.80
CA ALA A 162 25.72 -23.42 -16.42
C ALA A 162 25.46 -23.33 -14.89
N LYS A 163 26.39 -23.80 -14.06
CA LYS A 163 26.28 -23.70 -12.59
C LYS A 163 26.29 -22.23 -12.11
N TYR A 164 27.13 -21.39 -12.72
CA TYR A 164 27.21 -19.98 -12.38
C TYR A 164 25.99 -19.18 -12.85
N LEU A 165 25.37 -19.59 -13.97
CA LEU A 165 24.10 -19.01 -14.44
C LEU A 165 22.96 -19.30 -13.44
N ALA A 166 22.87 -20.52 -12.89
CA ALA A 166 21.89 -20.84 -11.87
C ALA A 166 22.10 -20.03 -10.58
N LEU A 167 23.36 -19.86 -10.15
CA LEU A 167 23.71 -18.98 -9.02
C LEU A 167 23.31 -17.53 -9.30
N PHE A 168 23.53 -17.03 -10.52
CA PHE A 168 23.10 -15.69 -10.92
C PHE A 168 21.59 -15.50 -10.74
N PHE A 169 20.75 -16.42 -11.25
CA PHE A 169 19.30 -16.29 -11.08
C PHE A 169 18.87 -16.37 -9.61
N SER A 170 19.57 -17.14 -8.78
CA SER A 170 19.31 -17.19 -7.33
C SER A 170 19.65 -15.85 -6.66
N MET A 171 20.80 -15.26 -6.99
CA MET A 171 21.20 -13.94 -6.49
C MET A 171 20.31 -12.81 -7.01
N PHE A 172 19.89 -12.89 -8.27
CA PHE A 172 18.95 -11.96 -8.88
C PHE A 172 17.60 -11.99 -8.15
N TYR A 173 17.08 -13.19 -7.87
CA TYR A 173 15.86 -13.37 -7.10
C TYR A 173 15.98 -12.82 -5.67
N PHE A 174 17.11 -13.05 -5.01
CA PHE A 174 17.40 -12.48 -3.70
C PHE A 174 17.45 -10.94 -3.74
N ALA A 175 18.09 -10.35 -4.77
CA ALA A 175 18.16 -8.91 -4.94
C ALA A 175 16.79 -8.26 -5.15
N VAL A 176 15.91 -8.91 -5.93
CA VAL A 176 14.52 -8.47 -6.14
C VAL A 176 13.75 -8.40 -4.82
N ASN A 177 13.77 -9.47 -4.03
CA ASN A 177 13.03 -9.53 -2.77
C ASN A 177 13.65 -8.65 -1.69
N SER A 178 14.97 -8.55 -1.64
CA SER A 178 15.66 -7.65 -0.73
C SER A 178 15.35 -6.18 -1.05
N GLY A 179 15.38 -5.80 -2.34
CA GLY A 179 15.02 -4.46 -2.78
C GLY A 179 13.59 -4.10 -2.38
N SER A 180 12.64 -5.02 -2.64
CA SER A 180 11.23 -4.87 -2.24
C SER A 180 11.06 -4.77 -0.72
N PHE A 181 11.70 -5.64 0.06
CA PHE A 181 11.63 -5.65 1.52
C PHE A 181 12.16 -4.34 2.11
N VAL A 182 13.36 -3.90 1.70
CA VAL A 182 13.95 -2.68 2.24
C VAL A 182 13.13 -1.46 1.84
N SER A 183 12.66 -1.36 0.59
CA SER A 183 11.87 -0.20 0.16
C SER A 183 10.50 -0.12 0.83
N THR A 184 9.81 -1.25 0.97
CA THR A 184 8.50 -1.30 1.63
C THR A 184 8.59 -1.02 3.14
N MET A 185 9.75 -1.22 3.75
CA MET A 185 10.03 -0.80 5.13
C MET A 185 10.39 0.69 5.21
N VAL A 186 11.41 1.10 4.46
CA VAL A 186 12.06 2.41 4.60
C VAL A 186 11.21 3.53 4.01
N THR A 187 10.55 3.32 2.87
CA THR A 187 9.82 4.41 2.20
C THR A 187 8.63 4.91 3.04
N PRO A 188 7.79 4.06 3.66
CA PRO A 188 6.79 4.52 4.62
C PRO A 188 7.36 5.23 5.85
N ILE A 189 8.53 4.81 6.36
CA ILE A 189 9.22 5.50 7.46
C ILE A 189 9.61 6.91 7.04
N LEU A 190 10.19 7.06 5.85
CA LEU A 190 10.54 8.38 5.30
C LEU A 190 9.31 9.27 5.04
N ARG A 191 8.16 8.66 4.74
CA ARG A 191 6.89 9.36 4.54
C ARG A 191 6.31 9.90 5.84
N GLU A 192 6.33 9.11 6.91
CA GLU A 192 5.57 9.42 8.14
C GLU A 192 6.45 10.02 9.25
N ASP A 193 7.68 9.54 9.43
CA ASP A 193 8.50 9.91 10.58
C ASP A 193 9.34 11.17 10.31
N VAL A 194 9.24 11.75 9.11
CA VAL A 194 9.93 12.98 8.71
C VAL A 194 8.91 14.04 8.33
N LYS A 195 8.98 15.21 8.98
CA LYS A 195 8.15 16.38 8.65
C LYS A 195 8.79 17.20 7.54
N CYS A 196 8.00 17.63 6.56
CA CYS A 196 8.47 18.42 5.43
C CYS A 196 7.44 19.48 5.04
N PHE A 197 7.90 20.69 4.70
CA PHE A 197 7.05 21.77 4.17
C PHE A 197 5.82 22.09 5.04
N ASP A 198 6.01 22.13 6.37
CA ASP A 198 4.96 22.37 7.36
C ASP A 198 3.84 21.31 7.42
N ASP A 199 4.03 20.17 6.74
CA ASP A 199 3.22 18.97 6.86
C ASP A 199 3.88 17.94 7.79
N ASP A 200 3.04 17.19 8.51
CA ASP A 200 3.49 16.04 9.33
C ASP A 200 4.02 14.85 8.49
N ASP A 201 3.66 14.79 7.20
CA ASP A 201 4.05 13.71 6.28
C ASP A 201 4.97 14.25 5.17
N CYS A 202 6.01 13.51 4.79
CA CYS A 202 6.95 13.87 3.74
C CYS A 202 6.92 12.94 2.51
N PHE A 203 5.89 13.09 1.68
CA PHE A 203 5.80 12.41 0.38
C PHE A 203 6.94 12.77 -0.61
N PRO A 204 7.44 14.02 -0.68
CA PRO A 204 8.58 14.35 -1.54
C PRO A 204 9.82 13.52 -1.24
N LEU A 205 10.13 13.29 0.05
CA LEU A 205 11.25 12.45 0.44
C LEU A 205 10.98 10.98 0.14
N ALA A 206 9.75 10.51 0.41
CA ALA A 206 9.32 9.15 0.14
C ALA A 206 9.39 8.80 -1.36
N PHE A 207 9.14 9.73 -2.28
CA PHE A 207 9.35 9.52 -3.72
C PHE A 207 10.78 9.82 -4.18
N GLY A 208 11.41 10.84 -3.58
CA GLY A 208 12.72 11.34 -3.97
C GLY A 208 13.86 10.36 -3.69
N VAL A 209 13.89 9.71 -2.52
CA VAL A 209 14.93 8.73 -2.16
C VAL A 209 14.93 7.53 -3.12
N PRO A 210 13.78 6.85 -3.36
CA PRO A 210 13.63 5.89 -4.46
C PRO A 210 14.12 6.40 -5.82
N GLY A 211 13.74 7.63 -6.20
CA GLY A 211 14.14 8.25 -7.46
C GLY A 211 15.66 8.47 -7.58
N VAL A 212 16.33 8.93 -6.51
CA VAL A 212 17.79 9.11 -6.47
C VAL A 212 18.50 7.76 -6.58
N LEU A 213 18.00 6.72 -5.90
CA LEU A 213 18.54 5.37 -6.04
C LEU A 213 18.41 4.84 -7.47
N MET A 214 17.36 5.21 -8.20
CA MET A 214 17.23 4.91 -9.63
C MET A 214 18.31 5.61 -10.48
N VAL A 215 18.65 6.88 -10.18
CA VAL A 215 19.77 7.58 -10.84
C VAL A 215 21.08 6.84 -10.58
N ILE A 216 21.33 6.45 -9.33
CA ILE A 216 22.52 5.69 -8.92
C ILE A 216 22.56 4.34 -9.67
N SER A 217 21.42 3.68 -9.83
CA SER A 217 21.28 2.44 -10.62
C SER A 217 21.80 2.61 -12.05
N ILE A 218 21.42 3.69 -12.72
CA ILE A 218 21.85 3.99 -14.09
C ILE A 218 23.36 4.21 -14.14
N ILE A 219 23.91 4.96 -13.18
CA ILE A 219 25.36 5.23 -13.11
C ILE A 219 26.12 3.91 -12.94
N ILE A 220 25.71 3.06 -12.01
CA ILE A 220 26.30 1.72 -11.79
C ILE A 220 26.22 0.89 -13.07
N PHE A 221 25.06 0.88 -13.74
CA PHE A 221 24.89 0.12 -14.96
C PHE A 221 25.82 0.61 -16.09
N ILE A 222 26.00 1.92 -16.25
CA ILE A 222 26.91 2.52 -17.24
C ILE A 222 28.38 2.20 -16.93
N ILE A 223 28.80 2.27 -15.65
CA ILE A 223 30.17 1.94 -15.24
C ILE A 223 30.52 0.50 -15.62
N GLY A 224 29.57 -0.43 -15.55
CA GLY A 224 29.76 -1.81 -15.96
C GLY A 224 29.90 -2.03 -17.48
N LYS A 225 29.59 -1.03 -18.32
CA LYS A 225 29.57 -1.14 -19.79
C LYS A 225 30.81 -1.79 -20.41
N PRO A 226 32.06 -1.47 -20.02
CA PRO A 226 33.25 -2.08 -20.60
C PRO A 226 33.36 -3.60 -20.35
N LEU A 227 32.63 -4.11 -19.36
CA LEU A 227 32.65 -5.51 -18.96
C LEU A 227 31.50 -6.33 -19.56
N TYR A 228 30.50 -5.68 -20.16
CA TYR A 228 29.33 -6.35 -20.69
C TYR A 228 29.59 -6.99 -22.05
N LYS A 229 29.09 -8.22 -22.19
CA LYS A 229 28.86 -8.83 -23.49
C LYS A 229 27.53 -8.33 -24.05
N ILE A 230 27.60 -7.52 -25.11
CA ILE A 230 26.44 -6.91 -25.76
C ILE A 230 26.15 -7.69 -27.06
N SER A 231 25.08 -8.47 -27.05
CA SER A 231 24.62 -9.24 -28.22
C SER A 231 23.85 -8.34 -29.19
N ALA A 232 23.95 -8.63 -30.49
CA ALA A 232 23.11 -7.99 -31.50
C ALA A 232 21.63 -8.41 -31.35
N PRO A 233 20.66 -7.58 -31.77
CA PRO A 233 19.23 -7.93 -31.70
C PRO A 233 18.94 -9.24 -32.45
N ALA A 234 18.47 -10.26 -31.73
CA ALA A 234 18.02 -11.52 -32.29
C ALA A 234 16.52 -11.41 -32.54
N GLY A 235 16.14 -11.23 -33.82
CA GLY A 235 14.80 -10.80 -34.21
C GLY A 235 13.62 -11.49 -33.50
N ASN A 236 12.55 -10.71 -33.33
CA ASN A 236 11.50 -10.96 -32.35
C ASN A 236 10.62 -12.21 -32.57
N MET A 237 10.62 -13.09 -31.57
CA MET A 237 9.81 -14.31 -31.54
C MET A 237 8.30 -14.04 -31.49
N PHE A 238 7.87 -13.01 -30.75
CA PHE A 238 6.46 -12.61 -30.66
C PHE A 238 5.88 -12.26 -32.04
N VAL A 239 6.64 -11.51 -32.85
CA VAL A 239 6.21 -11.14 -34.21
C VAL A 239 6.16 -12.37 -35.13
N LYS A 240 7.13 -13.29 -35.01
CA LYS A 240 7.15 -14.54 -35.79
C LYS A 240 5.93 -15.42 -35.47
N VAL A 241 5.65 -15.65 -34.18
CA VAL A 241 4.50 -16.43 -33.71
C VAL A 241 3.19 -15.78 -34.14
N SER A 242 3.05 -14.46 -33.99
CA SER A 242 1.84 -13.72 -34.40
C SER A 242 1.59 -13.82 -35.90
N LYS A 243 2.63 -13.70 -36.73
CA LYS A 243 2.55 -13.89 -38.18
C LYS A 243 2.24 -15.34 -38.56
N CYS A 244 2.76 -16.32 -37.83
CA CYS A 244 2.45 -17.73 -38.00
C CYS A 244 0.96 -18.00 -37.79
N ILE A 245 0.40 -17.52 -36.66
CA ILE A 245 -1.03 -17.64 -36.33
C ILE A 245 -1.90 -16.93 -37.36
N TRP A 246 -1.55 -15.69 -37.74
CA TRP A 246 -2.29 -14.94 -38.75
C TRP A 246 -2.30 -15.66 -40.11
N THR A 247 -1.15 -16.20 -40.52
CA THR A 247 -1.04 -16.99 -41.76
C THR A 247 -1.92 -18.23 -41.69
N ALA A 248 -1.91 -18.95 -40.56
CA ALA A 248 -2.74 -20.14 -40.36
C ALA A 248 -4.24 -19.82 -40.48
N ILE A 249 -4.71 -18.75 -39.81
CA ILE A 249 -6.11 -18.31 -39.85
C ILE A 249 -6.51 -17.90 -41.28
N ARG A 250 -5.70 -17.06 -41.93
CA ARG A 250 -5.97 -16.56 -43.28
C ARG A 250 -6.01 -17.68 -44.31
N THR A 251 -5.05 -18.60 -44.28
CA THR A 251 -4.99 -19.73 -45.21
C THR A 251 -6.11 -20.72 -44.94
N ARG A 252 -6.42 -21.02 -43.67
CA ARG A 252 -7.59 -21.84 -43.30
C ARG A 252 -8.88 -21.27 -43.87
N SER A 253 -9.11 -19.97 -43.75
CA SER A 253 -10.34 -19.34 -44.27
C SER A 253 -10.51 -19.51 -45.78
N ARG A 254 -9.42 -19.71 -46.53
CA ARG A 254 -9.43 -19.89 -47.99
C ARG A 254 -9.45 -21.36 -48.42
N GLU A 255 -8.77 -22.22 -47.66
CA GLU A 255 -8.49 -23.61 -48.05
C GLU A 255 -9.26 -24.65 -47.23
N LYS A 256 -10.06 -24.25 -46.23
CA LYS A 256 -10.80 -25.19 -45.35
C LYS A 256 -11.66 -26.19 -46.13
N SER A 257 -12.24 -25.77 -47.26
CA SER A 257 -13.07 -26.64 -48.11
C SER A 257 -12.26 -27.44 -49.15
N ILE A 258 -11.00 -27.06 -49.40
CA ILE A 258 -10.17 -27.60 -50.50
C ILE A 258 -9.17 -28.62 -49.95
N ASN A 259 -8.49 -28.31 -48.84
CA ASN A 259 -7.47 -29.16 -48.21
C ASN A 259 -7.66 -29.17 -46.69
N PRO A 260 -8.54 -30.04 -46.15
CA PRO A 260 -8.75 -30.13 -44.71
C PRO A 260 -7.49 -30.70 -44.02
N ARG A 261 -6.88 -29.91 -43.13
CA ARG A 261 -5.82 -30.37 -42.21
C ARG A 261 -6.40 -30.70 -40.83
N GLU A 262 -5.77 -31.65 -40.13
CA GLU A 262 -6.19 -32.09 -38.78
C GLU A 262 -6.20 -30.95 -37.76
N HIS A 263 -5.13 -30.15 -37.71
CA HIS A 263 -5.04 -28.99 -36.83
C HIS A 263 -5.00 -27.68 -37.63
N TRP A 264 -5.70 -26.65 -37.13
CA TRP A 264 -5.84 -25.36 -37.84
C TRP A 264 -4.53 -24.57 -37.96
N LEU A 265 -3.54 -24.82 -37.10
CA LEU A 265 -2.20 -24.23 -37.22
C LEU A 265 -1.40 -24.81 -38.39
N ASP A 266 -1.74 -26.00 -38.88
CA ASP A 266 -0.90 -26.69 -39.87
C ASP A 266 -0.98 -26.02 -41.25
N TYR A 267 -1.96 -25.13 -41.46
CA TYR A 267 -2.07 -24.30 -42.66
C TYR A 267 -0.95 -23.27 -42.80
N SER A 268 -0.17 -22.98 -41.75
CA SER A 268 0.99 -22.09 -41.81
C SER A 268 2.33 -22.82 -42.02
N GLU A 269 2.32 -24.16 -41.99
CA GLU A 269 3.53 -25.01 -42.07
C GLU A 269 4.36 -24.74 -43.32
N LYS A 270 3.72 -24.58 -44.49
CA LYS A 270 4.40 -24.33 -45.77
C LYS A 270 5.30 -23.08 -45.74
N ARG A 271 4.95 -22.07 -44.94
CA ARG A 271 5.66 -20.79 -44.89
C ARG A 271 6.64 -20.70 -43.72
N TRP A 272 6.32 -21.34 -42.60
CA TRP A 272 7.02 -21.12 -41.33
C TRP A 272 7.74 -22.36 -40.78
N GLY A 273 7.60 -23.51 -41.44
CA GLY A 273 8.21 -24.78 -41.03
C GLY A 273 7.46 -25.47 -39.90
N ARG A 274 7.66 -26.79 -39.78
CA ARG A 274 6.94 -27.63 -38.83
C ARG A 274 7.29 -27.30 -37.37
N GLN A 275 8.57 -27.05 -37.09
CA GLN A 275 9.04 -26.75 -35.73
C GLN A 275 8.32 -25.52 -35.13
N LEU A 276 8.26 -24.40 -35.84
CA LEU A 276 7.61 -23.19 -35.32
C LEU A 276 6.10 -23.40 -35.13
N VAL A 277 5.47 -24.19 -36.00
CA VAL A 277 4.04 -24.54 -35.88
C VAL A 277 3.77 -25.37 -34.64
N ASP A 278 4.59 -26.38 -34.37
CA ASP A 278 4.46 -27.25 -33.20
C ASP A 278 4.78 -26.49 -31.89
N GLU A 279 5.82 -25.66 -31.88
CA GLU A 279 6.13 -24.77 -30.75
C GLU A 279 5.00 -23.76 -30.49
N THR A 280 4.42 -23.18 -31.54
CA THR A 280 3.25 -22.29 -31.42
C THR A 280 2.05 -23.04 -30.86
N ARG A 281 1.84 -24.30 -31.26
CA ARG A 281 0.76 -25.14 -30.73
C ARG A 281 0.94 -25.40 -29.24
N ILE A 282 2.16 -25.73 -28.81
CA ILE A 282 2.50 -25.91 -27.39
C ILE A 282 2.22 -24.61 -26.61
N LEU A 283 2.68 -23.47 -27.13
CA LEU A 283 2.44 -22.16 -26.53
C LEU A 283 0.95 -21.88 -26.34
N LEU A 284 0.11 -22.11 -27.35
CA LEU A 284 -1.34 -21.90 -27.24
C LEU A 284 -1.99 -22.82 -26.20
N ASN A 285 -1.48 -24.04 -26.05
CA ASN A 285 -1.96 -24.94 -25.00
C ASN A 285 -1.53 -24.49 -23.59
N VAL A 286 -0.32 -23.95 -23.45
CA VAL A 286 0.14 -23.33 -22.18
C VAL A 286 -0.70 -22.09 -21.85
N LEU A 287 -0.99 -21.23 -22.83
CA LEU A 287 -1.85 -20.05 -22.62
C LEU A 287 -3.26 -20.43 -22.15
N LYS A 288 -3.84 -21.53 -22.68
CA LYS A 288 -5.12 -22.06 -22.18
C LYS A 288 -5.04 -22.46 -20.70
N LEU A 289 -3.94 -23.08 -20.28
CA LEU A 289 -3.72 -23.44 -18.88
C LEU A 289 -3.59 -22.21 -17.97
N TYR A 290 -3.20 -21.06 -18.51
CA TYR A 290 -3.01 -19.82 -17.77
C TYR A 290 -4.26 -18.92 -17.72
N ILE A 291 -5.37 -19.30 -18.37
CA ILE A 291 -6.64 -18.55 -18.35
C ILE A 291 -7.13 -18.21 -16.93
N PRO A 292 -6.99 -19.09 -15.91
CA PRO A 292 -7.41 -18.75 -14.54
C PRO A 292 -6.46 -17.81 -13.79
N LEU A 293 -5.21 -17.66 -14.26
CA LEU A 293 -4.15 -16.93 -13.54
C LEU A 293 -4.42 -15.43 -13.34
N PRO A 294 -5.08 -14.70 -14.27
CA PRO A 294 -5.48 -13.31 -14.02
C PRO A 294 -6.33 -13.13 -12.76
N VAL A 295 -7.17 -14.11 -12.40
CA VAL A 295 -7.97 -14.03 -11.16
C VAL A 295 -7.06 -14.02 -9.93
N PHE A 296 -6.01 -14.85 -9.92
CA PHE A 296 -5.03 -14.83 -8.84
C PHE A 296 -4.34 -13.47 -8.73
N TRP A 297 -3.91 -12.87 -9.84
CA TRP A 297 -3.25 -11.56 -9.83
C TRP A 297 -4.21 -10.43 -9.43
N ALA A 298 -5.47 -10.51 -9.85
CA ALA A 298 -6.52 -9.57 -9.45
C ALA A 298 -6.76 -9.59 -7.92
N LEU A 299 -6.57 -10.73 -7.27
CA LEU A 299 -6.60 -10.85 -5.81
C LEU A 299 -5.28 -10.37 -5.19
N PHE A 300 -4.14 -10.85 -5.69
CA PHE A 300 -2.81 -10.56 -5.12
C PHE A 300 -2.45 -9.07 -5.14
N ASP A 301 -2.75 -8.36 -6.22
CA ASP A 301 -2.40 -6.94 -6.33
C ASP A 301 -3.25 -6.02 -5.43
N GLN A 302 -4.34 -6.50 -4.82
CA GLN A 302 -5.15 -5.72 -3.86
C GLN A 302 -4.39 -5.40 -2.57
N GLN A 303 -3.32 -6.15 -2.27
CA GLN A 303 -2.51 -5.91 -1.07
C GLN A 303 -1.95 -4.48 -1.03
N GLY A 304 -1.75 -3.86 -2.19
CA GLY A 304 -1.18 -2.51 -2.29
C GLY A 304 -2.20 -1.37 -2.34
N SER A 305 -3.49 -1.67 -2.44
CA SER A 305 -4.57 -0.69 -2.46
C SER A 305 -5.60 -0.97 -1.38
N ARG A 306 -6.57 -1.86 -1.62
CA ARG A 306 -7.68 -2.14 -0.69
C ARG A 306 -7.20 -2.61 0.68
N TRP A 307 -6.17 -3.46 0.76
CA TRP A 307 -5.65 -3.88 2.06
C TRP A 307 -4.89 -2.76 2.77
N THR A 308 -4.28 -1.83 2.04
CA THR A 308 -3.69 -0.62 2.64
C THR A 308 -4.79 0.23 3.27
N PHE A 309 -5.93 0.44 2.60
CA PHE A 309 -7.09 1.15 3.18
C PHE A 309 -7.73 0.41 4.35
N GLN A 310 -7.84 -0.91 4.28
CA GLN A 310 -8.27 -1.71 5.43
C GLN A 310 -7.30 -1.49 6.61
N ALA A 311 -5.98 -1.48 6.35
CA ALA A 311 -4.96 -1.27 7.38
C ALA A 311 -4.97 0.15 7.99
N THR A 312 -5.39 1.20 7.27
CA THR A 312 -5.56 2.54 7.88
C THR A 312 -6.65 2.55 8.94
N ARG A 313 -7.57 1.57 8.88
CA ARG A 313 -8.69 1.38 9.80
C ARG A 313 -8.41 0.34 10.89
N MET A 314 -7.17 -0.13 11.00
CA MET A 314 -6.73 -1.11 11.98
C MET A 314 -5.80 -0.49 13.02
N ASP A 315 -5.58 -1.23 14.11
CA ASP A 315 -4.62 -0.84 15.15
C ASP A 315 -3.23 -1.36 14.75
N GLY A 316 -2.35 -0.43 14.39
CA GLY A 316 -0.97 -0.71 14.00
C GLY A 316 0.00 -0.88 15.18
N ASP A 317 -0.45 -0.68 16.41
CA ASP A 317 0.42 -0.70 17.59
C ASP A 317 0.78 -2.14 18.02
N LEU A 318 2.06 -2.52 17.89
CA LEU A 318 2.58 -3.81 18.37
C LEU A 318 3.14 -3.74 19.80
N GLY A 319 3.12 -2.56 20.43
CA GLY A 319 3.69 -2.23 21.73
C GLY A 319 5.19 -1.89 21.69
N PHE A 320 5.95 -2.42 20.74
CA PHE A 320 7.38 -2.07 20.53
C PHE A 320 7.64 -1.25 19.27
N TRP A 321 6.69 -1.27 18.33
CA TRP A 321 6.76 -0.58 17.05
C TRP A 321 5.34 -0.40 16.51
N THR A 322 5.04 0.79 16.03
CA THR A 322 3.76 1.07 15.36
C THR A 322 3.93 0.84 13.87
N ILE A 323 3.32 -0.23 13.36
CA ILE A 323 3.31 -0.52 11.92
C ILE A 323 2.43 0.51 11.22
N LYS A 324 3.01 1.21 10.23
CA LYS A 324 2.24 2.13 9.39
C LYS A 324 1.38 1.31 8.39
N PRO A 325 0.20 1.82 7.98
CA PRO A 325 -0.71 1.05 7.12
C PRO A 325 -0.09 0.52 5.82
N ASP A 326 0.74 1.35 5.18
CA ASP A 326 1.49 1.04 3.97
C ASP A 326 2.65 0.06 4.20
N GLN A 327 3.19 -0.05 5.42
CA GLN A 327 4.19 -1.07 5.79
C GLN A 327 3.63 -2.49 5.84
N MET A 328 2.30 -2.69 5.81
CA MET A 328 1.69 -4.02 5.71
C MET A 328 2.25 -4.83 4.52
N GLN A 329 2.65 -4.14 3.45
CA GLN A 329 3.21 -4.74 2.25
C GLN A 329 4.59 -5.40 2.49
N VAL A 330 5.32 -5.05 3.55
CA VAL A 330 6.62 -5.65 3.94
C VAL A 330 6.51 -7.14 4.21
N ILE A 331 5.34 -7.58 4.69
CA ILE A 331 5.10 -8.97 5.04
C ILE A 331 5.30 -9.88 3.83
N ASN A 332 4.89 -9.45 2.64
CA ASN A 332 4.99 -10.28 1.44
C ASN A 332 6.45 -10.65 1.08
N PRO A 333 7.38 -9.72 0.81
CA PRO A 333 8.76 -10.08 0.52
C PRO A 333 9.46 -10.78 1.69
N LEU A 334 9.11 -10.45 2.95
CA LEU A 334 9.61 -11.16 4.12
C LEU A 334 9.18 -12.64 4.11
N LEU A 335 7.89 -12.90 3.92
CA LEU A 335 7.34 -14.25 3.84
C LEU A 335 7.93 -15.00 2.65
N ILE A 336 8.17 -14.37 1.51
CA ILE A 336 8.84 -15.01 0.37
C ILE A 336 10.25 -15.47 0.77
N LEU A 337 11.06 -14.59 1.38
CA LEU A 337 12.43 -14.90 1.80
C LEU A 337 12.48 -16.04 2.84
N VAL A 338 11.51 -16.10 3.75
CA VAL A 338 11.40 -17.16 4.76
C VAL A 338 10.85 -18.45 4.16
N PHE A 339 9.81 -18.37 3.32
CA PHE A 339 9.12 -19.55 2.83
C PHE A 339 9.88 -20.30 1.74
N ILE A 340 10.71 -19.65 0.93
CA ILE A 340 11.48 -20.36 -0.11
C ILE A 340 12.30 -21.52 0.46
N PRO A 341 13.20 -21.32 1.44
CA PRO A 341 13.95 -22.43 2.01
C PRO A 341 13.04 -23.43 2.74
N LEU A 342 11.97 -22.96 3.39
CA LEU A 342 11.00 -23.85 4.04
C LEU A 342 10.22 -24.72 3.04
N TYR A 343 9.93 -24.22 1.84
CA TYR A 343 9.26 -25.00 0.80
C TYR A 343 10.15 -26.12 0.29
N GLU A 344 11.44 -25.86 0.14
CA GLU A 344 12.41 -26.89 -0.27
C GLU A 344 12.64 -27.95 0.81
N VAL A 345 12.79 -27.53 2.07
CA VAL A 345 13.16 -28.44 3.17
C VAL A 345 11.96 -29.15 3.80
N ALA A 346 10.81 -28.49 3.93
CA ALA A 346 9.68 -28.99 4.71
C ALA A 346 8.40 -29.19 3.88
N PHE A 347 7.91 -28.14 3.19
CA PHE A 347 6.57 -28.21 2.58
C PHE A 347 6.52 -29.11 1.34
N TYR A 348 7.49 -29.07 0.42
CA TYR A 348 7.45 -29.95 -0.75
C TYR A 348 7.60 -31.44 -0.39
N PRO A 349 8.50 -31.84 0.54
CA PRO A 349 8.50 -33.20 1.07
C PRO A 349 7.14 -33.58 1.67
N LEU A 350 6.54 -32.73 2.50
CA LEU A 350 5.22 -33.00 3.11
C LEU A 350 4.10 -33.14 2.07
N LEU A 351 4.03 -32.25 1.10
CA LEU A 351 3.06 -32.31 0.01
C LEU A 351 3.24 -33.57 -0.85
N SER A 352 4.49 -34.03 -1.01
CA SER A 352 4.79 -35.25 -1.75
C SER A 352 4.29 -36.53 -1.08
N LEU A 353 4.15 -36.51 0.26
CA LEU A 353 3.52 -37.58 1.06
C LEU A 353 2.01 -37.63 0.83
N ILE A 354 1.38 -36.47 0.68
CA ILE A 354 -0.07 -36.32 0.40
C ILE A 354 -0.39 -36.57 -1.10
N GLY A 355 0.63 -36.83 -1.92
CA GLY A 355 0.46 -37.12 -3.36
C GLY A 355 0.40 -35.87 -4.25
N ILE A 356 0.66 -34.68 -3.71
CA ILE A 356 0.75 -33.43 -4.46
C ILE A 356 2.18 -33.23 -4.95
N ARG A 357 2.44 -33.55 -6.22
CA ARG A 357 3.80 -33.49 -6.80
C ARG A 357 3.87 -32.64 -8.07
N ARG A 358 2.78 -32.60 -8.84
CA ARG A 358 2.77 -31.94 -10.16
C ARG A 358 2.71 -30.41 -10.01
N PRO A 359 3.42 -29.64 -10.86
CA PRO A 359 3.36 -28.17 -10.84
C PRO A 359 1.93 -27.62 -10.91
N LEU A 360 1.06 -28.23 -11.71
CA LEU A 360 -0.32 -27.81 -11.84
C LEU A 360 -1.12 -27.96 -10.53
N GLN A 361 -0.87 -29.03 -9.76
CA GLN A 361 -1.53 -29.21 -8.45
C GLN A 361 -1.08 -28.13 -7.45
N LYS A 362 0.20 -27.76 -7.48
CA LYS A 362 0.75 -26.66 -6.65
C LYS A 362 0.11 -25.33 -7.04
N LEU A 363 -0.07 -25.08 -8.34
CA LEU A 363 -0.74 -23.89 -8.84
C LEU A 363 -2.21 -23.82 -8.37
N THR A 364 -2.95 -24.93 -8.46
CA THR A 364 -4.33 -25.00 -7.96
C THR A 364 -4.41 -24.74 -6.46
N LEU A 365 -3.48 -25.31 -5.67
CA LEU A 365 -3.42 -25.08 -4.23
C LEU A 365 -3.17 -23.60 -3.89
N GLY A 366 -2.27 -22.94 -4.63
CA GLY A 366 -2.03 -21.50 -4.48
C GLY A 366 -3.29 -20.66 -4.76
N GLY A 367 -4.08 -21.03 -5.77
CA GLY A 367 -5.36 -20.39 -6.06
C GLY A 367 -6.39 -20.57 -4.93
N ILE A 368 -6.46 -21.77 -4.32
CA ILE A 368 -7.33 -22.02 -3.16
C ILE A 368 -6.91 -21.15 -1.97
N PHE A 369 -5.61 -21.05 -1.68
CA PHE A 369 -5.12 -20.19 -0.60
C PHE A 369 -5.37 -18.71 -0.85
N ALA A 370 -5.27 -18.24 -2.10
CA ALA A 370 -5.63 -16.87 -2.45
C ALA A 370 -7.13 -16.59 -2.17
N GLY A 371 -8.02 -17.54 -2.51
CA GLY A 371 -9.44 -17.44 -2.17
C GLY A 371 -9.70 -17.41 -0.66
N LEU A 372 -9.03 -18.30 0.09
CA LEU A 372 -9.15 -18.35 1.55
C LEU A 372 -8.64 -17.05 2.21
N ALA A 373 -7.56 -16.45 1.69
CA ALA A 373 -7.04 -15.18 2.18
C ALA A 373 -8.08 -14.05 2.05
N PHE A 374 -8.87 -14.04 0.98
CA PHE A 374 -9.96 -13.07 0.81
C PHE A 374 -11.13 -13.32 1.74
N VAL A 375 -11.49 -14.59 2.00
CA VAL A 375 -12.49 -14.92 3.03
C VAL A 375 -12.07 -14.38 4.40
N ILE A 376 -10.79 -14.54 4.76
CA ILE A 376 -10.23 -13.99 6.01
C ILE A 376 -10.30 -12.46 6.00
N SER A 377 -9.88 -11.81 4.91
CA SER A 377 -9.95 -10.35 4.77
C SER A 377 -11.40 -9.81 4.87
N THR A 378 -12.38 -10.52 4.33
CA THR A 378 -13.81 -10.18 4.49
C THR A 378 -14.27 -10.30 5.94
N ILE A 379 -13.88 -11.36 6.65
CA ILE A 379 -14.21 -11.52 8.08
C ILE A 379 -13.62 -10.35 8.89
N VAL A 380 -12.38 -9.95 8.59
CA VAL A 380 -11.74 -8.79 9.21
C VAL A 380 -12.53 -7.51 8.90
N GLU A 381 -12.94 -7.29 7.65
CA GLU A 381 -13.71 -6.10 7.26
C GLU A 381 -15.05 -6.00 8.00
N ILE A 382 -15.81 -7.10 8.08
CA ILE A 382 -17.09 -7.14 8.81
C ILE A 382 -16.89 -6.74 10.27
N GLN A 383 -15.78 -7.16 10.88
CA GLN A 383 -15.46 -6.78 12.26
C GLN A 383 -15.07 -5.30 12.36
N LEU A 384 -14.39 -4.75 11.36
CA LEU A 384 -14.00 -3.34 11.29
C LEU A 384 -15.18 -2.40 11.04
N GLU A 385 -16.18 -2.81 10.23
CA GLU A 385 -17.39 -2.02 9.96
C GLU A 385 -18.11 -1.60 11.23
N SER A 386 -18.13 -2.45 12.26
CA SER A 386 -18.70 -2.13 13.58
C SER A 386 -18.00 -0.96 14.29
N THR A 387 -16.81 -0.59 13.82
CA THR A 387 -16.02 0.52 14.36
C THR A 387 -16.09 1.78 13.50
N TYR A 388 -16.71 1.73 12.32
CA TYR A 388 -16.76 2.88 11.41
C TYR A 388 -17.67 3.98 11.97
N ALA A 389 -17.33 5.22 11.63
CA ALA A 389 -18.23 6.34 11.85
C ALA A 389 -19.47 6.13 10.98
N VAL A 390 -20.65 6.16 11.61
CA VAL A 390 -21.90 6.14 10.85
C VAL A 390 -22.13 7.57 10.36
N MET A 391 -22.18 7.77 9.04
CA MET A 391 -22.49 9.08 8.46
C MET A 391 -24.00 9.14 8.13
N PRO A 392 -24.67 10.27 8.37
CA PRO A 392 -26.07 10.45 7.98
C PRO A 392 -26.22 10.39 6.46
N LYS A 393 -27.23 9.67 5.98
CA LYS A 393 -27.59 9.59 4.55
C LYS A 393 -28.73 10.56 4.22
N ALA A 394 -29.08 10.69 2.94
CA ALA A 394 -30.30 11.37 2.52
C ALA A 394 -31.52 10.86 3.30
N GLY A 395 -32.28 11.77 3.90
CA GLY A 395 -33.41 11.51 4.80
C GLY A 395 -33.05 11.30 6.27
N GLU A 396 -31.76 11.37 6.63
CA GLU A 396 -31.26 11.16 7.98
C GLU A 396 -30.40 12.33 8.47
N ALA A 397 -30.32 12.49 9.78
CA ALA A 397 -29.42 13.42 10.47
C ALA A 397 -28.93 12.82 11.79
N GLN A 398 -27.90 13.41 12.39
CA GLN A 398 -27.41 13.02 13.71
C GLN A 398 -27.48 14.18 14.69
N LEU A 399 -27.84 13.87 15.94
CA LEU A 399 -27.91 14.83 17.03
C LEU A 399 -27.08 14.32 18.21
N ARG A 400 -26.12 15.14 18.65
CA ARG A 400 -25.40 14.93 19.91
C ARG A 400 -25.59 16.12 20.82
N ILE A 401 -25.76 15.85 22.11
CA ILE A 401 -25.91 16.89 23.14
C ILE A 401 -24.89 16.61 24.23
N PHE A 402 -23.92 17.51 24.37
CA PHE A 402 -22.87 17.46 25.37
C PHE A 402 -23.24 18.34 26.56
N ASN A 403 -23.18 17.78 27.77
CA ASN A 403 -23.38 18.52 29.01
C ASN A 403 -22.04 18.98 29.56
N GLY A 404 -21.73 20.28 29.41
CA GLY A 404 -20.55 20.88 30.01
C GLY A 404 -20.69 21.23 31.48
N MET A 405 -21.84 20.99 32.11
CA MET A 405 -22.11 21.37 33.50
C MET A 405 -21.91 20.18 34.45
N PRO A 406 -21.51 20.42 35.72
CA PRO A 406 -21.40 19.39 36.75
C PRO A 406 -22.77 18.98 37.34
N CYS A 407 -23.85 19.19 36.59
CA CYS A 407 -25.23 19.00 37.03
C CYS A 407 -25.95 18.03 36.10
N ASP A 408 -26.87 17.24 36.65
CA ASP A 408 -27.74 16.38 35.87
C ASP A 408 -28.98 17.15 35.40
N TYR A 409 -29.25 17.12 34.09
CA TYR A 409 -30.41 17.76 33.48
C TYR A 409 -31.40 16.72 32.96
N ARG A 410 -32.67 16.93 33.24
CA ARG A 410 -33.76 16.20 32.60
C ARG A 410 -34.28 17.02 31.42
N ILE A 411 -34.24 16.41 30.24
CA ILE A 411 -34.64 17.01 28.98
C ILE A 411 -35.93 16.33 28.55
N GLN A 412 -37.02 17.11 28.52
CA GLN A 412 -38.26 16.67 27.91
C GLN A 412 -38.32 17.26 26.51
N SER A 413 -38.43 16.42 25.49
CA SER A 413 -38.33 16.84 24.09
C SER A 413 -39.42 16.22 23.24
N ASN A 414 -39.65 16.77 22.05
CA ASN A 414 -40.49 16.14 21.03
C ASN A 414 -39.66 15.32 20.02
N ILE A 415 -38.43 14.95 20.37
CA ILE A 415 -37.59 14.07 19.55
C ILE A 415 -38.26 12.70 19.50
N PRO A 416 -38.42 12.07 18.30
CA PRO A 416 -38.98 10.74 18.18
C PRO A 416 -38.26 9.75 19.10
N GLU A 417 -39.02 8.93 19.82
CA GLU A 417 -38.53 7.91 20.76
C GLU A 417 -37.76 8.44 22.00
N HIS A 418 -37.49 9.75 22.08
CA HIS A 418 -36.74 10.39 23.16
C HIS A 418 -37.53 11.53 23.83
N ALA A 419 -38.77 11.23 24.23
CA ALA A 419 -39.68 12.21 24.82
C ALA A 419 -39.19 12.77 26.17
N ASP A 420 -38.44 11.97 26.93
CA ASP A 420 -37.90 12.33 28.24
C ASP A 420 -36.62 11.53 28.50
N PHE A 421 -35.50 12.22 28.71
CA PHE A 421 -34.23 11.59 29.03
C PHE A 421 -33.41 12.45 30.01
N THR A 422 -32.55 11.77 30.80
CA THR A 422 -31.66 12.45 31.74
C THR A 422 -30.24 12.50 31.19
N LEU A 423 -29.74 13.71 30.99
CA LEU A 423 -28.38 14.00 30.58
C LEU A 423 -27.52 14.24 31.83
N LYS A 424 -26.72 13.23 32.19
CA LYS A 424 -25.82 13.28 33.35
C LYS A 424 -24.76 14.38 33.20
N SER A 425 -24.25 14.84 34.33
CA SER A 425 -23.10 15.75 34.42
C SER A 425 -21.92 15.26 33.59
N MET A 426 -21.30 16.18 32.83
CA MET A 426 -20.14 15.92 31.96
C MET A 426 -20.34 14.77 30.95
N SER A 427 -21.59 14.39 30.64
CA SER A 427 -21.92 13.29 29.74
C SER A 427 -22.44 13.81 28.40
N MET A 428 -22.70 12.88 27.49
CA MET A 428 -23.25 13.15 26.17
C MET A 428 -24.45 12.22 25.89
N PHE A 429 -25.46 12.78 25.25
CA PHE A 429 -26.56 12.08 24.58
C PHE A 429 -26.25 12.01 23.08
N GLU A 430 -26.56 10.89 22.44
CA GLU A 430 -26.35 10.66 21.02
C GLU A 430 -27.55 9.96 20.41
N GLU A 431 -28.06 10.51 19.31
CA GLU A 431 -28.97 9.85 18.39
C GLU A 431 -28.37 9.87 16.98
N LYS A 432 -28.17 8.69 16.40
CA LYS A 432 -27.48 8.49 15.12
C LYS A 432 -28.43 8.40 13.93
N TYR A 433 -29.71 8.13 14.16
CA TYR A 433 -30.68 7.83 13.10
C TYR A 433 -31.95 8.68 13.26
N LEU A 434 -31.80 10.01 13.15
CA LEU A 434 -32.95 10.92 13.12
C LEU A 434 -33.48 11.07 11.70
N ASN A 435 -34.72 10.66 11.47
CA ASN A 435 -35.38 10.83 10.17
C ASN A 435 -35.75 12.32 9.96
N VAL A 436 -35.00 12.99 9.08
CA VAL A 436 -35.12 14.43 8.82
C VAL A 436 -35.07 14.66 7.31
N LYS A 437 -36.04 15.39 6.77
CA LYS A 437 -36.08 15.84 5.37
C LYS A 437 -35.93 17.35 5.33
N GLY A 438 -34.83 17.84 4.76
CA GLY A 438 -34.44 19.24 4.76
C GLY A 438 -33.96 19.70 6.14
N SER A 439 -34.84 20.33 6.92
CA SER A 439 -34.51 20.84 8.26
C SER A 439 -35.68 20.58 9.20
N ALA A 440 -35.40 20.00 10.35
CA ALA A 440 -36.37 19.71 11.41
C ALA A 440 -36.04 20.52 12.66
N THR A 441 -37.08 21.06 13.29
CA THR A 441 -36.97 21.76 14.57
C THR A 441 -37.66 20.96 15.66
N TYR A 442 -36.88 20.54 16.65
CA TYR A 442 -37.37 19.86 17.84
C TYR A 442 -37.44 20.86 19.00
N THR A 443 -38.50 20.83 19.78
CA THR A 443 -38.65 21.64 21.00
C THR A 443 -38.28 20.80 22.21
N TYR A 444 -37.67 21.43 23.21
CA TYR A 444 -37.35 20.80 24.48
C TYR A 444 -37.45 21.76 25.65
N THR A 445 -37.73 21.22 26.82
CA THR A 445 -37.62 21.91 28.11
C THR A 445 -36.51 21.26 28.92
N LEU A 446 -35.75 22.09 29.63
CA LEU A 446 -34.60 21.65 30.42
C LEU A 446 -34.88 21.93 31.89
N SER A 447 -34.88 20.88 32.71
CA SER A 447 -35.12 20.95 34.16
C SER A 447 -33.91 20.39 34.90
N SER A 448 -33.50 21.05 35.98
CA SER A 448 -32.38 20.59 36.80
C SER A 448 -32.84 19.50 37.76
N THR A 449 -32.09 18.40 37.84
CA THR A 449 -32.36 17.28 38.76
C THR A 449 -31.39 17.22 39.95
N GLY A 450 -30.33 18.04 39.94
CA GLY A 450 -29.31 18.09 40.99
C GLY A 450 -29.33 19.38 41.81
N PRO A 451 -29.09 19.33 43.14
CA PRO A 451 -29.07 20.53 43.99
C PRO A 451 -27.74 21.26 43.85
N GLY A 452 -27.75 22.44 43.24
CA GLY A 452 -26.61 23.35 43.22
C GLY A 452 -27.02 24.75 42.72
N PRO A 453 -26.50 25.85 43.28
CA PRO A 453 -26.85 27.22 42.87
C PRO A 453 -26.52 27.50 41.39
N ASN A 454 -25.54 26.78 40.84
CA ASN A 454 -25.10 26.88 39.44
C ASN A 454 -25.85 25.98 38.46
N CYS A 455 -26.74 25.12 38.97
CA CYS A 455 -27.49 24.16 38.18
C CYS A 455 -28.91 24.64 37.88
N VAL A 456 -29.31 25.81 38.39
CA VAL A 456 -30.69 26.29 38.27
C VAL A 456 -30.92 26.81 36.85
N VAL A 457 -31.98 26.30 36.22
CA VAL A 457 -32.38 26.67 34.85
C VAL A 457 -33.82 27.15 34.92
N ALA A 458 -34.11 28.28 34.28
CA ALA A 458 -35.50 28.65 34.05
C ALA A 458 -36.12 27.60 33.10
N GLU A 459 -37.28 27.04 33.47
CA GLU A 459 -38.04 26.13 32.63
C GLU A 459 -38.60 26.90 31.42
N GLU A 460 -37.76 27.08 30.42
CA GLU A 460 -38.09 27.71 29.14
C GLU A 460 -38.07 26.67 28.03
N GLN A 461 -39.03 26.78 27.11
CA GLN A 461 -39.07 25.96 25.92
C GLN A 461 -38.03 26.47 24.91
N ARG A 462 -37.07 25.62 24.56
CA ARG A 462 -35.98 25.89 23.62
C ARG A 462 -36.07 24.95 22.42
N THR A 463 -35.24 25.16 21.41
CA THR A 463 -35.26 24.36 20.18
C THR A 463 -33.90 23.79 19.78
N PHE A 464 -33.92 22.57 19.23
CA PHE A 464 -32.84 21.99 18.44
C PHE A 464 -33.21 22.08 16.96
N VAL A 465 -32.28 22.53 16.12
CA VAL A 465 -32.44 22.61 14.67
C VAL A 465 -31.47 21.61 14.07
N VAL A 466 -32.03 20.60 13.42
CA VAL A 466 -31.30 19.49 12.83
C VAL A 466 -31.51 19.51 11.33
N ASP A 467 -30.42 19.49 10.57
CA ASP A 467 -30.44 19.53 9.11
C ASP A 467 -30.09 18.14 8.55
N GLU A 468 -30.74 17.77 7.45
CA GLU A 468 -30.51 16.53 6.70
C GLU A 468 -29.05 16.41 6.25
N GLU A 469 -28.52 15.18 6.22
CA GLU A 469 -27.13 14.85 5.85
C GLU A 469 -26.05 15.50 6.73
N LYS A 470 -26.44 16.08 7.88
CA LYS A 470 -25.52 16.72 8.82
C LYS A 470 -25.43 16.01 10.15
N GLN A 471 -24.24 16.05 10.74
CA GLN A 471 -24.02 15.71 12.14
C GLN A 471 -24.01 17.01 12.93
N LEU A 472 -24.95 17.17 13.87
CA LEU A 472 -25.07 18.40 14.63
C LEU A 472 -24.89 18.11 16.11
N SER A 473 -24.04 18.92 16.71
CA SER A 473 -23.73 18.85 18.13
C SER A 473 -24.15 20.12 18.85
N TYR A 474 -24.69 19.94 20.05
CA TYR A 474 -25.07 21.00 20.97
C TYR A 474 -24.26 20.87 22.25
N PHE A 475 -23.59 21.94 22.67
CA PHE A 475 -22.83 21.98 23.91
C PHE A 475 -23.47 22.92 24.92
N ILE A 476 -23.88 22.37 26.07
CA ILE A 476 -24.49 23.10 27.19
C ILE A 476 -23.37 23.70 28.03
N ARG A 477 -23.41 25.02 28.24
CA ARG A 477 -22.39 25.78 28.99
C ARG A 477 -23.00 26.87 29.89
N LYS A 478 -22.24 27.33 30.88
CA LYS A 478 -22.57 28.49 31.72
C LYS A 478 -22.14 29.78 31.00
N GLN A 479 -22.98 30.80 31.02
CA GLN A 479 -22.71 32.16 30.56
C GLN A 479 -23.20 33.14 31.63
N ASP A 480 -22.68 34.38 31.67
CA ASP A 480 -22.87 35.35 32.77
C ASP A 480 -24.32 35.56 33.27
N SER A 481 -25.33 35.22 32.46
CA SER A 481 -26.76 35.35 32.76
C SER A 481 -27.56 34.02 32.83
N GLY A 482 -26.90 32.86 32.76
CA GLY A 482 -27.57 31.55 32.84
C GLY A 482 -26.89 30.45 32.00
N ILE A 483 -27.69 29.54 31.45
CA ILE A 483 -27.20 28.44 30.60
C ILE A 483 -27.41 28.77 29.13
N SER A 484 -26.34 28.69 28.32
CA SER A 484 -26.40 28.79 26.86
C SER A 484 -26.10 27.46 26.19
N LEU A 485 -26.65 27.29 24.99
CA LEU A 485 -26.33 26.17 24.10
C LEU A 485 -25.57 26.67 22.90
N LEU A 486 -24.41 26.06 22.66
CA LEU A 486 -23.60 26.30 21.47
C LEU A 486 -23.87 25.20 20.45
N ARG A 487 -24.43 25.58 19.29
CA ARG A 487 -24.63 24.70 18.14
C ARG A 487 -23.37 24.71 17.27
N TYR A 488 -22.90 23.54 16.86
CA TYR A 488 -21.83 23.41 15.88
C TYR A 488 -22.03 22.17 15.00
N GLU A 489 -21.47 22.21 13.80
CA GLU A 489 -21.43 21.05 12.91
C GLU A 489 -20.32 20.11 13.40
N ASP A 490 -20.71 18.86 13.63
CA ASP A 490 -19.85 17.81 14.14
C ASP A 490 -19.32 16.96 12.99
N ASP A 491 -18.21 16.30 13.24
CA ASP A 491 -17.65 15.34 12.31
C ASP A 491 -16.93 14.26 13.11
N THR A 492 -17.46 13.05 12.96
CA THR A 492 -16.97 11.85 13.66
C THR A 492 -16.19 10.93 12.75
N GLU A 493 -15.96 11.32 11.50
CA GLU A 493 -15.14 10.55 10.58
C GLU A 493 -13.74 10.34 11.18
N LYS A 494 -13.20 9.12 11.08
CA LYS A 494 -11.85 8.85 11.57
C LYS A 494 -10.85 9.57 10.70
N SER A 495 -9.69 9.91 11.25
CA SER A 495 -8.59 10.44 10.44
C SER A 495 -8.29 9.50 9.26
N SER A 496 -8.09 10.06 8.07
CA SER A 496 -7.60 9.34 6.89
C SER A 496 -6.18 8.78 7.10
N LYS A 497 -5.45 9.31 8.09
CA LYS A 497 -4.16 8.80 8.56
C LYS A 497 -4.28 7.59 9.50
N GLY A 498 -5.48 7.33 10.02
CA GLY A 498 -5.71 6.34 11.08
C GLY A 498 -5.38 6.89 12.47
N TYR A 499 -4.97 8.15 12.57
CA TYR A 499 -4.57 8.78 13.82
C TYR A 499 -5.74 9.15 14.74
N PRO A 500 -5.51 9.16 16.06
CA PRO A 500 -6.49 9.67 16.99
C PRO A 500 -6.79 11.14 16.69
N VAL A 501 -8.07 11.47 16.61
CA VAL A 501 -8.55 12.85 16.48
C VAL A 501 -9.27 13.20 17.75
N PHE A 502 -8.92 14.34 18.33
CA PHE A 502 -9.62 14.84 19.50
C PHE A 502 -10.15 16.23 19.28
N ARG A 503 -11.09 16.62 20.13
CA ARG A 503 -11.56 18.00 20.26
C ARG A 503 -11.73 18.36 21.72
N VAL A 504 -11.62 19.64 22.01
CA VAL A 504 -11.85 20.17 23.35
C VAL A 504 -13.15 20.97 23.35
N LEU A 505 -14.01 20.72 24.35
CA LEU A 505 -15.24 21.45 24.61
C LEU A 505 -15.06 22.21 25.92
N GLY A 506 -14.79 23.51 25.84
CA GLY A 506 -14.54 24.35 27.01
C GLY A 506 -15.82 25.01 27.53
N ASN A 507 -16.17 24.78 28.78
CA ASN A 507 -17.16 25.52 29.57
C ASN A 507 -16.44 26.25 30.71
N THR A 508 -15.71 27.31 30.39
CA THR A 508 -14.86 28.02 31.36
C THR A 508 -15.22 29.51 31.42
N ALA A 509 -15.39 30.05 32.62
CA ALA A 509 -15.69 31.47 32.84
C ALA A 509 -14.50 32.40 32.52
N THR A 510 -13.27 31.89 32.61
CA THR A 510 -12.02 32.59 32.27
C THR A 510 -11.31 31.91 31.10
N ASN A 511 -10.39 32.64 30.45
CA ASN A 511 -9.49 32.07 29.45
C ASN A 511 -8.52 31.09 30.13
N ARG A 512 -8.88 29.81 30.14
CA ARG A 512 -8.04 28.71 30.60
C ARG A 512 -7.15 28.22 29.45
N THR A 513 -5.94 27.77 29.78
CA THR A 513 -5.00 27.21 28.81
C THR A 513 -5.01 25.69 28.91
N VAL A 514 -5.41 24.99 27.85
CA VAL A 514 -5.36 23.52 27.80
C VAL A 514 -4.15 23.10 26.97
N VAL A 515 -3.27 22.29 27.54
CA VAL A 515 -2.05 21.82 26.90
C VAL A 515 -2.02 20.31 26.92
N PHE A 516 -1.85 19.71 25.74
CA PHE A 516 -1.61 18.28 25.59
C PHE A 516 -0.10 18.07 25.46
N ARG A 517 0.47 17.32 26.39
CA ARG A 517 1.88 16.92 26.37
C ARG A 517 1.95 15.42 26.15
N ASP A 518 2.70 15.01 25.13
CA ASP A 518 3.03 13.61 24.92
C ASP A 518 4.01 13.15 26.02
N ILE A 519 3.80 11.99 26.62
CA ILE A 519 4.72 11.49 27.65
C ILE A 519 6.06 11.07 27.02
N ASP A 520 6.01 10.52 25.82
CA ASP A 520 7.20 10.01 25.11
C ASP A 520 7.97 11.11 24.39
N SER A 521 7.29 12.22 24.06
CA SER A 521 7.88 13.43 23.49
C SER A 521 7.76 14.59 24.47
N SER A 522 8.89 15.07 25.01
CA SER A 522 8.91 16.18 25.98
C SER A 522 8.32 17.50 25.48
N ASP A 523 8.05 17.62 24.18
CA ASP A 523 7.45 18.80 23.57
C ASP A 523 5.92 18.80 23.71
N ALA A 524 5.36 19.97 24.05
CA ALA A 524 3.90 20.15 24.07
C ALA A 524 3.37 20.04 22.63
N PHE A 525 2.44 19.09 22.42
CA PHE A 525 1.89 18.77 21.11
C PHE A 525 0.85 19.79 20.66
N ASP A 526 0.05 20.33 21.59
CA ASP A 526 -0.92 21.36 21.29
C ASP A 526 -1.21 22.26 22.50
N ARG A 527 -1.43 23.55 22.25
CA ARG A 527 -1.72 24.57 23.25
C ARG A 527 -2.90 25.41 22.81
N HIS A 528 -4.05 25.13 23.39
CA HIS A 528 -5.22 25.96 23.25
C HIS A 528 -5.22 27.08 24.28
N LYS A 529 -5.36 28.32 23.81
CA LYS A 529 -5.55 29.52 24.63
C LYS A 529 -6.88 30.15 24.22
N ASN A 530 -7.95 29.91 24.98
CA ASN A 530 -9.18 30.72 25.03
C ASN A 530 -10.27 30.05 25.87
N GLY A 531 -11.12 30.85 26.52
CA GLY A 531 -12.24 30.38 27.32
C GLY A 531 -13.51 30.18 26.49
N SER A 532 -14.35 29.24 26.91
CA SER A 532 -15.72 28.98 26.40
C SER A 532 -15.89 28.84 24.86
N TYR A 533 -15.16 27.94 24.20
CA TYR A 533 -15.39 27.57 22.80
C TYR A 533 -15.32 26.05 22.56
N VAL A 534 -15.90 25.63 21.43
CA VAL A 534 -15.65 24.31 20.82
C VAL A 534 -14.41 24.48 19.96
N TYR A 535 -13.36 23.74 20.29
CA TYR A 535 -12.14 23.73 19.49
C TYR A 535 -12.32 22.87 18.23
N ASP A 536 -11.60 23.26 17.18
CA ASP A 536 -11.52 22.47 15.94
C ASP A 536 -10.94 21.08 16.23
N ARG A 537 -11.19 20.16 15.30
CA ARG A 537 -10.66 18.80 15.38
C ARG A 537 -9.15 18.83 15.22
N VAL A 538 -8.43 18.28 16.20
CA VAL A 538 -6.98 18.19 16.19
C VAL A 538 -6.58 16.72 16.05
N GLU A 539 -5.78 16.42 15.03
CA GLU A 539 -5.17 15.12 14.84
C GLU A 539 -3.95 15.00 15.76
N SER A 540 -3.77 13.83 16.39
CA SER A 540 -2.66 13.55 17.32
C SER A 540 -1.96 12.24 16.98
N TYR A 541 -0.73 12.07 17.46
CA TYR A 541 -0.06 10.78 17.36
C TYR A 541 -0.67 9.79 18.37
N PRO A 542 -0.64 8.48 18.10
CA PRO A 542 -1.05 7.49 19.09
C PRO A 542 0.01 7.42 20.20
N SER A 543 -0.29 7.99 21.37
CA SER A 543 0.60 8.02 22.53
C SER A 543 -0.18 8.18 23.84
N ASP A 544 0.53 8.12 24.96
CA ASP A 544 0.05 8.54 26.26
C ASP A 544 0.20 10.05 26.41
N TYR A 545 -0.91 10.75 26.66
CA TYR A 545 -0.92 12.20 26.82
C TYR A 545 -1.22 12.61 28.26
N GLU A 546 -0.44 13.55 28.76
CA GLU A 546 -0.72 14.34 29.94
C GLU A 546 -1.44 15.63 29.54
N ILE A 547 -2.61 15.87 30.14
CA ILE A 547 -3.46 17.03 29.86
C ILE A 547 -3.34 18.00 31.01
N TYR A 548 -2.78 19.17 30.72
CA TYR A 548 -2.58 20.25 31.65
C TYR A 548 -3.62 21.35 31.43
N VAL A 549 -4.23 21.84 32.51
CA VAL A 549 -5.08 23.04 32.48
C VAL A 549 -4.43 24.10 33.36
N ASP A 550 -4.08 25.24 32.77
CA ASP A 550 -3.29 26.32 33.40
C ASP A 550 -1.98 25.85 34.06
N GLY A 551 -1.40 24.77 33.53
CA GLY A 551 -0.15 24.20 34.04
C GLY A 551 -0.31 23.17 35.16
N GLU A 552 -1.53 22.90 35.62
CA GLU A 552 -1.83 21.80 36.55
C GLU A 552 -2.21 20.53 35.77
N LEU A 553 -1.62 19.39 36.13
CA LEU A 553 -1.93 18.10 35.50
C LEU A 553 -3.32 17.64 35.95
N THR A 554 -4.20 17.39 34.99
CA THR A 554 -5.61 17.07 35.26
C THR A 554 -6.02 15.65 34.86
N LEU A 555 -5.49 15.15 33.74
CA LEU A 555 -5.82 13.81 33.22
C LEU A 555 -4.62 13.25 32.46
N THR A 556 -4.36 11.97 32.65
CA THR A 556 -3.46 11.19 31.77
C THR A 556 -4.31 10.21 31.00
N TYR A 557 -4.19 10.19 29.66
CA TYR A 557 -4.99 9.31 28.82
C TYR A 557 -4.23 8.83 27.57
N THR A 558 -4.39 7.54 27.27
CA THR A 558 -3.83 6.89 26.08
C THR A 558 -4.71 7.11 24.86
N MET A 559 -4.29 7.98 23.93
CA MET A 559 -4.98 8.15 22.66
C MET A 559 -4.54 7.05 21.68
N ARG A 560 -5.48 6.15 21.31
CA ARG A 560 -5.23 5.05 20.37
C ARG A 560 -5.68 5.36 18.95
N LEU A 561 -5.06 4.68 17.98
CA LEU A 561 -5.39 4.73 16.55
C LEU A 561 -6.90 4.59 16.28
N GLY A 562 -7.38 5.45 15.37
CA GLY A 562 -8.79 5.50 14.95
C GLY A 562 -9.77 6.02 15.99
N GLY A 563 -9.29 6.48 17.15
CA GLY A 563 -10.15 7.06 18.17
C GLY A 563 -10.58 8.48 17.83
N VAL A 564 -11.88 8.76 17.95
CA VAL A 564 -12.42 10.13 17.92
C VAL A 564 -12.87 10.49 19.34
N TYR A 565 -12.25 11.53 19.89
CA TYR A 565 -12.34 11.90 21.31
C TYR A 565 -12.93 13.31 21.48
N ALA A 566 -13.76 13.50 22.49
CA ALA A 566 -14.14 14.81 22.99
C ALA A 566 -13.73 14.96 24.46
N PHE A 567 -12.92 15.96 24.73
CA PHE A 567 -12.51 16.35 26.08
C PHE A 567 -13.38 17.51 26.55
N ILE A 568 -14.18 17.29 27.59
CA ILE A 568 -15.01 18.34 28.17
C ILE A 568 -14.25 18.95 29.34
N VAL A 569 -13.88 20.23 29.24
CA VAL A 569 -13.20 20.98 30.30
C VAL A 569 -14.20 21.99 30.86
N SER A 570 -14.50 21.93 32.15
CA SER A 570 -15.42 22.88 32.79
C SER A 570 -14.79 23.56 34.00
N ASP A 571 -15.02 24.86 34.11
CA ASP A 571 -14.69 25.68 35.27
C ASP A 571 -15.93 26.49 35.65
N ILE A 572 -16.43 26.24 36.86
CA ILE A 572 -17.57 26.97 37.41
C ILE A 572 -17.14 27.64 38.71
N ASP A 573 -17.25 28.96 38.73
CA ASP A 573 -16.92 29.83 39.87
C ASP A 573 -15.49 29.63 40.41
N GLY A 574 -14.54 29.30 39.51
CA GLY A 574 -13.13 29.10 39.83
C GLY A 574 -12.77 27.68 40.26
N MET A 575 -13.76 26.77 40.39
CA MET A 575 -13.51 25.35 40.59
C MET A 575 -13.36 24.65 39.24
N LEU A 576 -12.15 24.19 38.96
CA LEU A 576 -11.87 23.36 37.80
C LEU A 576 -12.42 21.94 38.03
N PHE A 577 -13.31 21.50 37.15
CA PHE A 577 -13.74 20.12 37.09
C PHE A 577 -12.82 19.36 36.13
N CYS A 578 -12.36 18.17 36.55
CA CYS A 578 -11.44 17.35 35.76
C CYS A 578 -12.00 17.13 34.34
N PRO A 579 -11.15 17.19 33.30
CA PRO A 579 -11.57 16.91 31.95
C PRO A 579 -12.18 15.51 31.89
N LEU A 580 -13.44 15.40 31.48
CA LEU A 580 -14.03 14.09 31.21
C LEU A 580 -13.89 13.78 29.72
N LEU A 581 -13.24 12.66 29.43
CA LEU A 581 -13.13 12.16 28.08
C LEU A 581 -14.39 11.39 27.71
N LYS A 582 -15.07 11.84 26.64
CA LYS A 582 -16.07 11.04 25.97
C LYS A 582 -15.52 10.55 24.64
N ARG A 583 -15.51 9.22 24.49
CA ARG A 583 -15.23 8.57 23.21
C ARG A 583 -16.47 8.66 22.33
N ILE A 584 -16.33 9.24 21.15
CA ILE A 584 -17.44 9.41 20.22
C ILE A 584 -17.59 8.17 19.32
N ASN A 585 -16.47 7.54 18.93
CA ASN A 585 -16.47 6.34 18.09
C ASN A 585 -15.66 5.18 18.67
N ASN A 586 -15.99 3.97 18.25
CA ASN A 586 -15.25 2.76 18.61
C ASN A 586 -13.81 2.81 18.06
N LEU A 587 -12.86 2.41 18.90
CA LEU A 587 -11.44 2.34 18.52
C LEU A 587 -11.21 1.32 17.41
N HIS A 588 -10.09 1.45 16.72
CA HIS A 588 -9.51 0.30 16.06
C HIS A 588 -9.14 -0.71 17.15
N THR A 589 -9.86 -1.82 17.18
CA THR A 589 -9.63 -2.90 18.17
C THR A 589 -8.95 -4.11 17.52
N GLN A 590 -8.93 -4.16 16.19
CA GLN A 590 -8.31 -5.23 15.44
C GLN A 590 -6.88 -4.85 15.08
N LEU A 591 -5.93 -5.64 15.56
CA LEU A 591 -4.52 -5.47 15.25
C LEU A 591 -4.30 -5.66 13.74
N ALA A 592 -3.55 -4.76 13.10
CA ALA A 592 -3.21 -4.82 11.68
C ALA A 592 -2.55 -6.16 11.32
N LEU A 593 -1.71 -6.70 12.21
CA LEU A 593 -1.17 -8.07 12.14
C LEU A 593 -2.11 -9.08 12.82
N TRP A 594 -3.35 -9.18 12.34
CA TRP A 594 -4.42 -9.97 12.98
C TRP A 594 -4.01 -11.43 13.30
N MET A 595 -3.18 -12.05 12.45
CA MET A 595 -2.66 -13.40 12.69
C MET A 595 -1.65 -13.51 13.84
N VAL A 596 -0.93 -12.45 14.18
CA VAL A 596 0.06 -12.45 15.28
C VAL A 596 -0.65 -12.23 16.63
N ALA A 597 -1.70 -11.41 16.66
CA ALA A 597 -2.46 -11.13 17.88
C ALA A 597 -3.28 -12.32 18.39
N TYR A 598 -3.78 -13.18 17.49
CA TYR A 598 -4.55 -14.35 17.89
C TYR A 598 -3.71 -15.31 18.75
N LEU A 599 -2.41 -15.47 18.44
CA LEU A 599 -1.47 -16.23 19.27
C LEU A 599 -1.18 -15.57 20.63
N ARG A 600 -1.31 -14.25 20.73
CA ARG A 600 -1.11 -13.53 22.00
C ARG A 600 -2.33 -13.61 22.92
N ARG A 601 -3.55 -13.68 22.36
CA ARG A 601 -4.80 -13.87 23.13
C ARG A 601 -5.03 -15.32 23.57
N THR A 602 -4.50 -16.31 22.86
CA THR A 602 -4.58 -17.73 23.27
C THR A 602 -3.45 -18.18 24.19
N ALA A 603 -2.43 -17.36 24.42
CA ALA A 603 -1.36 -17.62 25.39
C ALA A 603 -1.61 -17.03 26.78
N ILE A 604 -2.73 -16.32 27.00
CA ILE A 604 -3.12 -15.71 28.28
C ILE A 604 -4.55 -16.15 28.70
N LEU A 605 -4.99 -17.34 28.27
CA LEU A 605 -6.17 -18.01 28.82
C LEU A 605 -5.81 -19.40 29.32
#